data_AF-A0A8H7RJM6-F1
#
_entry.id   AF-A0A8H7RJM6-F1
#
_cell.length_a   1.000
_cell.length_b   1.000
_cell.length_c   1.000
_cell.angle_alpha   90.00
_cell.angle_beta   90.00
_cell.angle_gamma   90.00
#
_symmetry.space_group_name_H-M   'P 1'
#
loop_
_entity.id
_entity.type
_entity.pdbx_description
1 polymer ?
#
loop_
_entity_poly.entity_id
_entity_poly.type
_entity_poly.pdbx_seq_one_letter_code
_entity_poly.pdbx_strand_id
1 'polypeptide(L)'
;MQPNKKLKKMRVSGLKKNYRYKEWLDAVLNDSKPSLDYFKFANTFKGKEAATNSHYVDLLQTLSKNQSNKLMKIASEAQTLFEKRNNTNEEFGKRYIMHWEQNVDQINLRRRLRAQNHNTIERLNQITNEQIVRQAEQVRATFIL
;
A
#
# COMPACT_ATOMS: atom_id res chain seq x y z
N MET A 1 4.36 39.54 -19.48
CA MET A 1 4.63 38.16 -19.00
C MET A 1 4.93 38.21 -17.52
N GLN A 2 4.09 37.63 -16.66
CA GLN A 2 4.34 37.63 -15.21
C GLN A 2 5.52 36.69 -14.88
N PRO A 3 6.40 37.06 -13.94
CA PRO A 3 7.54 36.23 -13.55
C PRO A 3 7.03 34.96 -12.86
N ASN A 4 7.49 33.82 -13.35
CA ASN A 4 7.20 32.49 -12.81
C ASN A 4 7.83 32.40 -11.40
N LYS A 5 7.08 32.81 -10.36
CA LYS A 5 7.50 32.71 -8.95
C LYS A 5 7.70 31.22 -8.65
N LYS A 6 8.96 30.76 -8.71
CA LYS A 6 9.34 29.43 -8.21
C LYS A 6 8.84 29.31 -6.76
N LEU A 7 7.80 28.49 -6.56
CA LEU A 7 7.27 28.18 -5.23
C LEU A 7 8.44 27.70 -4.36
N LYS A 8 8.68 28.41 -3.26
CA LYS A 8 9.78 28.13 -2.34
C LYS A 8 9.50 26.78 -1.70
N LYS A 9 10.30 25.77 -2.03
CA LYS A 9 10.06 24.39 -1.60
C LYS A 9 10.02 24.26 -0.07
N MET A 10 8.97 23.57 0.40
CA MET A 10 8.97 22.69 1.56
C MET A 10 10.33 22.15 2.05
N ARG A 11 11.04 22.71 3.03
CA ARG A 11 12.25 22.05 3.56
C ARG A 11 11.94 21.30 4.85
N VAL A 12 12.25 20.00 4.86
CA VAL A 12 12.10 19.11 6.02
C VAL A 12 13.47 18.76 6.59
N SER A 13 13.65 18.95 7.89
CA SER A 13 14.84 18.52 8.66
C SER A 13 14.59 17.16 9.35
N GLY A 14 15.64 16.45 9.75
CA GLY A 14 15.52 15.23 10.58
C GLY A 14 15.16 13.92 9.84
N LEU A 15 14.84 13.97 8.53
CA LEU A 15 14.65 12.76 7.74
C LEU A 15 15.99 12.16 7.28
N LYS A 16 16.06 10.83 7.24
CA LYS A 16 17.19 10.11 6.64
C LYS A 16 17.35 10.50 5.16
N LYS A 17 18.59 10.59 4.67
CA LYS A 17 18.89 10.98 3.27
C LYS A 17 18.19 10.07 2.24
N ASN A 18 18.05 8.79 2.56
CA ASN A 18 17.41 7.76 1.74
C ASN A 18 15.98 7.45 2.18
N TYR A 19 15.26 8.43 2.76
CA TYR A 19 13.88 8.25 3.16
C TYR A 19 13.04 7.79 1.95
N ARG A 20 12.49 6.57 2.06
CA ARG A 20 11.86 5.85 0.95
C ARG A 20 10.69 6.60 0.31
N TYR A 21 10.02 7.47 1.07
CA TYR A 21 8.84 8.21 0.64
C TYR A 21 9.11 9.70 0.43
N LYS A 22 10.38 10.07 0.20
CA LYS A 22 10.79 11.47 0.02
C LYS A 22 10.08 12.14 -1.16
N GLU A 23 9.95 11.46 -2.30
CA GLU A 23 9.27 12.01 -3.47
C GLU A 23 7.79 12.30 -3.21
N TRP A 24 7.09 11.37 -2.55
CA TRP A 24 5.72 11.57 -2.12
C TRP A 24 5.59 12.76 -1.16
N LEU A 25 6.46 12.83 -0.16
CA LEU A 25 6.45 13.91 0.82
C LEU A 25 6.72 15.27 0.16
N ASP A 26 7.72 15.33 -0.72
CA ASP A 26 8.03 16.54 -1.50
C ASP A 26 6.84 16.95 -2.38
N ALA A 27 6.14 16.00 -3.01
CA ALA A 27 4.94 16.31 -3.79
C ALA A 27 3.81 16.88 -2.92
N VAL A 28 3.50 16.23 -1.80
CA VAL A 28 2.44 16.64 -0.87
C VAL A 28 2.70 18.03 -0.28
N LEU A 29 3.95 18.31 0.12
CA LEU A 29 4.30 19.56 0.77
C LEU A 29 4.38 20.76 -0.18
N ASN A 30 4.53 20.51 -1.48
CA ASN A 30 4.60 21.54 -2.51
C ASN A 30 3.31 21.69 -3.32
N ASP A 31 2.23 21.02 -2.92
CA ASP A 31 0.89 21.25 -3.45
C ASP A 31 0.38 22.65 -3.04
N SER A 32 -0.56 23.18 -3.81
CA SER A 32 -1.34 24.39 -3.53
C SER A 32 -1.99 24.37 -2.15
N LYS A 33 -2.46 23.20 -1.70
CA LYS A 33 -3.04 22.96 -0.37
C LYS A 33 -2.38 21.74 0.26
N PRO A 34 -1.20 21.90 0.90
CA PRO A 34 -0.44 20.78 1.43
C PRO A 34 -1.21 20.12 2.60
N SER A 35 -1.43 18.82 2.49
CA SER A 35 -2.09 18.01 3.54
C SER A 35 -1.46 16.63 3.63
N LEU A 36 -1.04 16.22 4.81
CA LEU A 36 -0.50 14.89 5.06
C LEU A 36 -1.63 13.85 5.16
N ASP A 37 -2.34 13.59 4.06
CA ASP A 37 -3.46 12.64 4.05
C ASP A 37 -2.99 11.21 4.35
N TYR A 38 -3.57 10.61 5.40
CA TYR A 38 -3.24 9.26 5.85
C TYR A 38 -3.49 8.19 4.78
N PHE A 39 -4.59 8.27 4.03
CA PHE A 39 -4.96 7.25 3.03
C PHE A 39 -4.04 7.29 1.82
N LYS A 40 -3.63 8.49 1.38
CA LYS A 40 -2.60 8.65 0.36
C LYS A 40 -1.25 8.10 0.84
N PHE A 41 -0.90 8.34 2.11
CA PHE A 41 0.28 7.75 2.71
C PHE A 41 0.21 6.22 2.73
N ALA A 42 -0.89 5.65 3.23
CA ALA A 42 -1.09 4.19 3.32
C ALA A 42 -0.97 3.51 1.94
N ASN A 43 -1.60 4.10 0.92
CA ASN A 43 -1.51 3.62 -0.47
C ASN A 43 -0.09 3.69 -1.04
N THR A 44 0.73 4.64 -0.58
CA THR A 44 2.14 4.77 -0.98
C THR A 44 3.03 3.79 -0.19
N PHE A 45 2.75 3.61 1.10
CA PHE A 45 3.50 2.73 1.99
C PHE A 45 3.33 1.25 1.62
N LYS A 46 2.11 0.85 1.23
CA LYS A 46 1.73 -0.52 0.80
C LYS A 46 2.12 -1.60 1.84
N GLY A 47 1.96 -1.29 3.11
CA GLY A 47 2.26 -2.19 4.22
C GLY A 47 1.01 -2.64 5.00
N LYS A 48 1.23 -3.42 6.05
CA LYS A 48 0.17 -3.80 6.99
C LYS A 48 -0.25 -2.60 7.83
N GLU A 49 -1.49 -2.60 8.33
CA GLU A 49 -2.06 -1.53 9.16
C GLU A 49 -1.12 -1.05 10.26
N ALA A 50 -0.67 -1.95 11.13
CA ALA A 50 0.18 -1.61 12.27
C ALA A 50 1.51 -0.93 11.85
N ALA A 51 2.15 -1.45 10.79
CA ALA A 51 3.38 -0.87 10.28
C ALA A 51 3.14 0.50 9.66
N THR A 52 2.08 0.63 8.85
CA THR A 52 1.67 1.90 8.23
C THR A 52 1.41 2.96 9.30
N ASN A 53 0.67 2.61 10.35
CA ASN A 53 0.37 3.51 11.46
C ASN A 53 1.63 3.98 12.18
N SER A 54 2.53 3.06 12.53
CA SER A 54 3.79 3.40 13.20
C SER A 54 4.61 4.37 12.37
N HIS A 55 4.81 4.07 11.07
CA HIS A 55 5.59 4.94 10.20
C HIS A 55 4.94 6.30 9.96
N TYR A 56 3.61 6.35 9.91
CA TYR A 56 2.89 7.61 9.78
C TYR A 56 3.07 8.48 11.04
N VAL A 57 2.95 7.89 12.23
CA VAL A 57 3.18 8.59 13.51
C VAL A 57 4.62 9.09 13.60
N ASP A 58 5.62 8.27 13.27
CA ASP A 58 7.03 8.67 13.28
C ASP A 58 7.30 9.85 12.34
N LEU A 59 6.66 9.83 11.16
CA LEU A 59 6.72 10.94 10.21
C LEU A 59 6.11 12.21 10.83
N LEU A 60 4.91 12.13 11.39
CA LEU A 60 4.23 13.28 12.00
C LEU A 60 5.03 13.86 13.18
N GLN A 61 5.66 13.00 14.00
CA GLN A 61 6.55 13.44 15.07
C GLN A 61 7.78 14.16 14.54
N THR A 62 8.38 13.64 13.46
CA THR A 62 9.53 14.28 12.79
C THR A 62 9.15 15.65 12.22
N LEU A 63 7.97 15.75 11.61
CA LEU A 63 7.46 16.98 11.01
C LEU A 63 6.93 18.00 12.03
N SER A 64 6.67 17.57 13.26
CA SER A 64 6.23 18.43 14.37
C SER A 64 7.37 18.99 15.21
N LYS A 65 8.63 18.59 14.97
CA LYS A 65 9.80 19.01 15.77
C LYS A 65 10.85 19.70 14.92
N ASN A 66 11.36 20.84 15.38
CA ASN A 66 12.46 21.59 14.72
C ASN A 66 12.23 21.85 13.22
N GLN A 67 10.96 22.05 12.82
CA GLN A 67 10.56 22.42 11.46
C GLN A 67 10.09 23.88 11.41
N SER A 68 9.76 24.35 10.21
CA SER A 68 9.03 25.62 10.06
C SER A 68 7.64 25.55 10.72
N ASN A 69 7.14 26.68 11.24
CA ASN A 69 5.80 26.79 11.84
C ASN A 69 4.69 26.25 10.91
N LYS A 70 4.83 26.47 9.60
CA LYS A 70 3.89 25.94 8.60
C LYS A 70 3.87 24.41 8.57
N LEU A 71 5.04 23.77 8.59
CA LEU A 71 5.16 22.31 8.64
C LEU A 71 4.60 21.74 9.94
N MET A 72 4.95 22.35 11.07
CA MET A 72 4.45 21.91 12.37
C MET A 72 2.92 21.99 12.44
N LYS A 73 2.32 23.05 11.89
CA LYS A 73 0.86 23.17 11.82
C LYS A 73 0.22 22.06 10.97
N ILE A 74 0.75 21.81 9.77
CA ILE A 74 0.25 20.74 8.88
C ILE A 74 0.36 19.37 9.56
N ALA A 75 1.49 19.10 10.24
CA ALA A 75 1.71 17.85 10.96
C ALA A 75 0.75 17.70 12.16
N SER A 76 0.51 18.79 12.90
CA SER A 76 -0.44 18.79 14.02
C SER A 76 -1.88 18.55 13.56
N GLU A 77 -2.31 19.20 12.47
CA GLU A 77 -3.66 18.99 11.92
C GLU A 77 -3.86 17.52 11.48
N ALA A 78 -2.86 16.95 10.82
CA ALA A 78 -2.87 15.55 10.41
C ALA A 78 -2.86 14.58 11.61
N GLN A 79 -2.09 14.90 12.66
CA GLN A 79 -2.07 14.14 13.91
C GLN A 79 -3.44 14.13 14.59
N THR A 80 -4.08 15.30 14.72
CA THR A 80 -5.42 15.41 15.32
C THR A 80 -6.47 14.61 14.54
N LEU A 81 -6.41 14.62 13.21
CA LEU A 81 -7.29 13.77 12.39
C LEU A 81 -7.02 12.29 12.63
N PHE A 82 -5.75 11.89 12.67
CA PHE A 82 -5.35 10.49 12.85
C PHE A 82 -5.67 9.94 14.26
N GLU A 83 -5.69 10.78 15.27
CA GLU A 83 -6.14 10.40 16.62
C GLU A 83 -7.60 9.96 16.65
N LYS A 84 -8.43 10.50 15.75
CA LYS A 84 -9.84 10.12 15.58
C LYS A 84 -10.05 8.79 14.84
N ARG A 85 -8.99 8.08 14.43
CA ARG A 85 -9.09 6.85 13.61
C ARG A 85 -9.99 5.75 14.20
N ASN A 86 -10.06 5.66 15.54
CA ASN A 86 -10.88 4.66 16.23
C ASN A 86 -12.29 5.18 16.56
N ASN A 87 -12.61 6.44 16.22
CA ASN A 87 -13.91 7.02 16.48
C ASN A 87 -14.84 6.82 15.27
N THR A 88 -15.75 5.86 15.36
CA THR A 88 -16.73 5.54 14.31
C THR A 88 -17.77 6.63 14.06
N ASN A 89 -17.89 7.63 14.95
CA ASN A 89 -18.77 8.76 14.75
C ASN A 89 -18.15 9.84 13.85
N GLU A 90 -16.84 9.81 13.68
CA GLU A 90 -16.08 10.75 12.83
C GLU A 90 -15.90 10.16 11.43
N GLU A 91 -16.04 11.01 10.40
CA GLU A 91 -15.88 10.59 9.01
C GLU A 91 -14.49 9.97 8.75
N PHE A 92 -13.46 10.51 9.40
CA PHE A 92 -12.11 9.96 9.32
C PHE A 92 -12.05 8.52 9.84
N GLY A 93 -12.66 8.23 11.00
CA GLY A 93 -12.65 6.89 11.60
C GLY A 93 -13.44 5.88 10.77
N LYS A 94 -14.59 6.27 10.22
CA LYS A 94 -15.35 5.43 9.27
C LYS A 94 -14.52 5.04 8.05
N ARG A 95 -13.87 6.04 7.42
CA ARG A 95 -12.99 5.80 6.27
C ARG A 95 -11.77 4.96 6.63
N TYR A 96 -11.22 5.14 7.84
CA TYR A 96 -10.10 4.36 8.36
C TYR A 96 -10.44 2.87 8.46
N ILE A 97 -11.55 2.54 9.11
CA ILE A 97 -12.01 1.14 9.27
C ILE A 97 -12.25 0.53 7.89
N MET A 98 -13.03 1.21 7.05
CA MET A 98 -13.35 0.72 5.71
C MET A 98 -12.09 0.48 4.85
N HIS A 99 -11.09 1.35 4.94
CA HIS A 99 -9.83 1.19 4.20
C HIS A 99 -9.09 -0.10 4.58
N TRP A 100 -9.05 -0.46 5.86
CA TRP A 100 -8.33 -1.64 6.32
C TRP A 100 -9.14 -2.93 6.16
N GLU A 101 -10.47 -2.88 6.35
CA GLU A 101 -11.36 -4.02 6.07
C GLU A 101 -11.29 -4.43 4.59
N GLN A 102 -11.41 -3.47 3.66
CA GLN A 102 -11.32 -3.75 2.22
C GLN A 102 -9.95 -4.33 1.83
N ASN A 103 -8.87 -3.87 2.45
CA ASN A 103 -7.53 -4.40 2.20
C ASN A 103 -7.39 -5.85 2.69
N VAL A 104 -7.95 -6.18 3.86
CA VAL A 104 -7.96 -7.56 4.38
C VAL A 104 -8.72 -8.49 3.44
N ASP A 105 -9.90 -8.07 2.96
CA ASP A 105 -10.71 -8.85 2.03
C ASP A 105 -10.00 -9.11 0.69
N GLN A 106 -9.34 -8.08 0.14
CA GLN A 106 -8.54 -8.25 -1.08
C GLN A 106 -7.37 -9.20 -0.88
N ILE A 107 -6.67 -9.13 0.25
CA ILE A 107 -5.56 -10.03 0.57
C ILE A 107 -6.07 -11.48 0.68
N ASN A 108 -7.20 -11.68 1.37
CA ASN A 108 -7.82 -12.99 1.53
C ASN A 108 -8.29 -13.56 0.19
N LEU A 109 -8.93 -12.75 -0.66
CA LEU A 109 -9.32 -13.14 -2.01
C LEU A 109 -8.12 -13.56 -2.85
N ARG A 110 -7.04 -12.77 -2.88
CA ARG A 110 -5.82 -13.10 -3.63
C ARG A 110 -5.19 -14.41 -3.14
N ARG A 111 -5.21 -14.65 -1.83
CA ARG A 111 -4.72 -15.91 -1.26
C ARG A 111 -5.56 -17.11 -1.74
N ARG A 112 -6.89 -16.99 -1.72
CA ARG A 112 -7.80 -18.04 -2.23
C ARG A 112 -7.57 -18.32 -3.70
N LEU A 113 -7.47 -17.28 -4.53
CA LEU A 113 -7.21 -17.43 -5.97
C LEU A 113 -5.87 -18.14 -6.24
N ARG A 114 -4.81 -17.80 -5.50
CA ARG A 114 -3.52 -18.49 -5.64
C ARG A 114 -3.61 -19.97 -5.28
N ALA A 115 -4.31 -20.31 -4.20
CA ALA A 115 -4.52 -21.70 -3.81
C ALA A 115 -5.33 -22.47 -4.86
N GLN A 116 -6.41 -21.87 -5.38
CA GLN A 116 -7.21 -22.48 -6.45
C GLN A 116 -6.40 -22.69 -7.74
N ASN A 117 -5.60 -21.71 -8.13
CA ASN A 117 -4.75 -21.81 -9.32
C ASN A 117 -3.70 -22.92 -9.15
N HIS A 118 -3.09 -23.02 -7.96
CA HIS A 118 -2.14 -24.08 -7.66
C HIS A 118 -2.77 -25.47 -7.79
N ASN A 119 -3.92 -25.69 -7.14
CA ASN A 119 -4.66 -26.96 -7.22
C ASN A 119 -5.08 -27.30 -8.66
N THR A 120 -5.44 -26.27 -9.44
CA THR A 120 -5.81 -26.46 -10.86
C THR A 120 -4.62 -26.92 -11.69
N ILE A 121 -3.45 -26.31 -11.49
CA ILE A 121 -2.21 -26.70 -12.17
C ILE A 121 -1.84 -28.14 -11.81
N GLU A 122 -1.90 -28.51 -10.52
CA GLU A 122 -1.62 -29.88 -10.09
C GLU A 122 -2.56 -30.90 -10.75
N ARG A 123 -3.86 -30.61 -10.78
CA ARG A 123 -4.85 -31.48 -11.41
C ARG A 123 -4.65 -31.61 -12.91
N LEU A 124 -4.32 -30.51 -13.61
CA LEU A 124 -4.00 -30.54 -15.03
C LEU A 124 -2.77 -31.39 -15.32
N ASN A 125 -1.74 -31.29 -14.48
CA ASN A 125 -0.54 -32.11 -14.61
C ASN A 125 -0.85 -33.60 -14.41
N GLN A 126 -1.68 -33.95 -13.43
CA GLN A 126 -2.12 -35.34 -13.23
C GLN A 126 -2.87 -35.87 -14.46
N ILE A 127 -3.87 -35.15 -14.95
CA ILE A 127 -4.65 -35.55 -16.14
C ILE A 127 -3.74 -35.70 -17.36
N THR A 128 -2.82 -34.77 -17.56
CA THR A 128 -1.87 -34.81 -18.69
C THR A 128 -0.97 -36.05 -18.60
N ASN A 129 -0.44 -36.35 -17.41
CA ASN A 129 0.38 -37.55 -17.20
C ASN A 129 -0.42 -38.83 -17.45
N GLU A 130 -1.67 -38.93 -16.96
CA GLU A 130 -2.54 -40.08 -17.22
C GLU A 130 -2.80 -40.26 -18.72
N GLN A 131 -3.01 -39.17 -19.46
CA GLN A 131 -3.19 -39.22 -20.92
C GLN A 131 -1.93 -39.68 -21.65
N ILE A 132 -0.75 -39.19 -21.24
CA ILE A 132 0.54 -39.63 -21.80
C ILE A 132 0.73 -41.13 -21.59
N VAL A 133 0.44 -41.65 -20.40
CA VAL A 133 0.54 -43.08 -20.09
C VAL A 133 -0.41 -43.89 -20.99
N ARG A 134 -1.68 -43.49 -21.08
CA ARG A 134 -2.66 -44.19 -21.94
C ARG A 134 -2.26 -44.19 -23.41
N GLN A 135 -1.74 -43.08 -23.92
CA GLN A 135 -1.25 -43.00 -25.30
C GLN A 135 -0.03 -43.91 -25.51
N ALA A 136 0.91 -43.93 -24.56
CA ALA A 136 2.07 -44.82 -24.62
C ALA A 136 1.67 -46.30 -24.62
N GLU A 137 0.69 -46.68 -23.79
CA GLU A 137 0.13 -48.04 -23.77
C GLU A 137 -0.55 -48.43 -25.09
N GLN A 138 -1.34 -47.53 -25.67
CA GLN A 138 -1.98 -47.76 -26.98
C GLN A 138 -0.96 -47.96 -28.10
N VAL A 139 0.05 -47.09 -28.15
CA VAL A 139 1.15 -47.22 -29.12
C VAL A 139 1.87 -48.55 -28.94
N ARG A 140 2.24 -48.90 -27.71
CA ARG A 140 2.89 -50.18 -27.41
C ARG A 140 2.05 -51.39 -27.84
N ALA A 141 0.74 -51.37 -27.60
CA ALA A 141 -0.16 -52.45 -28.02
C ALA A 141 -0.25 -52.57 -29.55
N THR A 142 -0.12 -51.46 -30.27
CA THR A 142 -0.18 -51.43 -31.74
C THR A 142 1.09 -52.01 -32.39
N PHE A 143 2.25 -51.92 -31.71
CA PHE A 143 3.55 -52.41 -32.23
C PHE A 143 3.87 -53.87 -31.86
N ILE A 144 3.01 -54.56 -31.09
CA ILE A 144 3.20 -55.96 -30.66
C ILE A 144 2.32 -56.95 -31.48
N LEU A 145 1.51 -56.44 -32.42
CA LEU A 145 0.80 -57.23 -33.46
C LEU A 145 1.56 -57.16 -34.79
#